data_AF-A0A954C657-F1
#
_entry.id   AF-A0A954C657-F1
#
_cell.length_a   1.000
_cell.length_b   1.000
_cell.length_c   1.000
_cell.angle_alpha   90.00
_cell.angle_beta   90.00
_cell.angle_gamma   90.00
#
_symmetry.space_group_name_H-M   'P 1'
#
loop_
_entity.id
_entity.type
_entity.pdbx_description
1 polymer ?
#
loop_
_entity_poly.entity_id
_entity_poly.type
_entity_poly.pdbx_seq_one_letter_code
_entity_poly.pdbx_strand_id
1 'polypeptide(L)'
;MEIWINCTGFPPLRLVDEPIVLGRSRSCDFHLPHESVSRKHAWIGFREGRAVVENQSSQALLLNGEPVEGTAPIQVGDELKLGPYIVRLADGPDQFWDPEGEATTSLSHEELLAEVAKKRLEDAAAERARLEQEIKEGRRELESEVWRGLHTHRELTAATRELERLKEKLARLSEEAVDAPTVRHAKPLGRRPL
;
A
#
# COMPACT_ATOMS: atom_id res chain seq x y z
N MET A 1 -16.24 -25.21 -24.03
CA MET A 1 -15.32 -25.19 -22.87
C MET A 1 -16.18 -25.51 -21.67
N GLU A 2 -15.85 -26.56 -20.92
CA GLU A 2 -16.62 -26.93 -19.73
C GLU A 2 -16.12 -26.09 -18.55
N ILE A 3 -17.04 -25.48 -17.81
CA ILE A 3 -16.74 -24.71 -16.61
C ILE A 3 -17.54 -25.31 -15.46
N TRP A 4 -16.86 -25.61 -14.36
CA TRP A 4 -17.42 -26.15 -13.13
C TRP A 4 -17.25 -25.14 -12.01
N ILE A 5 -18.32 -24.97 -11.23
CA ILE A 5 -18.38 -24.15 -10.03
C ILE A 5 -18.10 -25.05 -8.84
N ASN A 6 -16.93 -24.88 -8.24
CA ASN A 6 -16.48 -25.65 -7.09
C ASN A 6 -16.42 -24.76 -5.85
N CYS A 7 -16.99 -25.23 -4.75
CA CYS A 7 -16.87 -24.58 -3.45
C CYS A 7 -16.79 -25.67 -2.38
N THR A 8 -15.79 -25.59 -1.50
CA THR A 8 -15.57 -26.59 -0.46
C THR A 8 -16.82 -26.74 0.41
N GLY A 9 -17.28 -27.98 0.59
CA GLY A 9 -18.50 -28.27 1.35
C GLY A 9 -19.80 -28.04 0.58
N PHE A 10 -19.74 -27.93 -0.75
CA PHE A 10 -20.92 -27.88 -1.63
C PHE A 10 -20.75 -28.79 -2.85
N PRO A 11 -21.86 -29.32 -3.40
CA PRO A 11 -21.81 -30.14 -4.60
C PRO A 11 -21.28 -29.31 -5.78
N PRO A 12 -20.34 -29.85 -6.57
CA PRO A 12 -19.85 -29.14 -7.75
C PRO A 12 -20.99 -28.99 -8.76
N LEU A 13 -21.13 -27.79 -9.32
CA LEU A 13 -22.19 -27.49 -10.28
C LEU A 13 -21.58 -27.13 -11.63
N ARG A 14 -21.99 -27.83 -12.68
CA ARG A 14 -21.53 -27.52 -14.04
C ARG A 14 -22.27 -26.29 -14.57
N LEU A 15 -21.52 -25.31 -15.05
CA LEU A 15 -22.07 -24.18 -15.78
C LEU A 15 -22.50 -24.65 -17.18
N VAL A 16 -23.80 -24.64 -17.41
CA VAL A 16 -24.45 -24.97 -18.68
C VAL A 16 -25.06 -23.70 -19.29
N ASP A 17 -25.83 -23.82 -20.37
CA ASP A 17 -26.44 -22.65 -21.04
C ASP A 17 -27.40 -21.90 -20.11
N GLU A 18 -28.05 -22.59 -19.17
CA GLU A 18 -28.83 -21.98 -18.11
C GLU A 18 -27.94 -21.26 -17.08
N PRO A 19 -28.27 -20.02 -16.71
CA PRO A 19 -27.48 -19.29 -15.74
C PRO A 19 -27.68 -19.83 -14.32
N ILE A 20 -26.64 -19.69 -13.52
CA ILE A 20 -26.56 -20.14 -12.14
C ILE A 20 -26.55 -18.92 -11.22
N VAL A 21 -27.45 -18.89 -10.25
CA VAL A 21 -27.48 -17.87 -9.20
C VAL A 21 -26.85 -18.41 -7.93
N LEU A 22 -25.91 -17.66 -7.38
CA LEU A 22 -25.27 -17.92 -6.09
C LEU A 22 -25.84 -16.97 -5.04
N GLY A 23 -26.20 -17.48 -3.86
CA GLY A 23 -26.71 -16.64 -2.79
C GLY A 23 -27.17 -17.41 -1.56
N ARG A 24 -27.48 -16.69 -0.48
CA ARG A 24 -27.95 -17.29 0.78
C ARG A 24 -29.38 -17.79 0.76
N SER A 25 -30.14 -17.48 -0.28
CA SER A 25 -31.51 -17.98 -0.41
C SER A 25 -31.48 -19.44 -0.83
N ARG A 26 -32.34 -20.28 -0.25
CA ARG A 26 -32.53 -21.66 -0.72
C ARG A 26 -33.09 -21.76 -2.15
N SER A 27 -33.55 -20.64 -2.71
CA SER A 27 -34.03 -20.54 -4.09
C SER A 27 -32.91 -20.31 -5.11
N CYS A 28 -31.65 -20.20 -4.67
CA CYS A 28 -30.49 -20.06 -5.54
C CYS A 28 -30.01 -21.45 -5.97
N ASP A 29 -29.50 -21.54 -7.21
CA ASP A 29 -28.94 -22.77 -7.76
C ASP A 29 -27.72 -23.24 -6.97
N PHE A 30 -26.91 -22.28 -6.48
CA PHE A 30 -25.81 -22.53 -5.55
C PHE A 30 -26.10 -21.83 -4.21
N HIS A 31 -26.62 -22.59 -3.25
CA HIS A 31 -27.04 -22.07 -1.95
C HIS A 31 -25.86 -21.92 -0.99
N LEU A 32 -25.55 -20.68 -0.60
CA LEU A 32 -24.43 -20.30 0.28
C LEU A 32 -24.96 -19.65 1.58
N PRO A 33 -25.28 -20.44 2.62
CA PRO A 33 -26.01 -19.97 3.79
C PRO A 33 -25.15 -19.17 4.77
N HIS A 34 -24.85 -17.92 4.43
CA HIS A 34 -24.16 -16.99 5.32
C HIS A 34 -24.79 -15.59 5.29
N GLU A 35 -24.76 -14.88 6.42
CA GLU A 35 -25.38 -13.56 6.56
C GLU A 35 -24.71 -12.47 5.69
N SER A 36 -23.39 -12.58 5.51
CA SER A 36 -22.60 -11.72 4.63
C SER A 36 -22.70 -12.08 3.14
N VAL A 37 -23.59 -13.01 2.80
CA VAL A 37 -24.01 -13.31 1.43
C VAL A 37 -25.44 -12.81 1.23
N SER A 38 -25.72 -12.22 0.07
CA SER A 38 -27.03 -11.67 -0.26
C SER A 38 -27.96 -12.79 -0.71
N ARG A 39 -29.28 -12.56 -0.62
CA ARG A 39 -30.29 -13.56 -1.01
C ARG A 39 -30.07 -14.07 -2.43
N LYS A 40 -29.77 -13.15 -3.35
CA LYS A 40 -29.19 -13.39 -4.67
C LYS A 40 -27.94 -12.52 -4.72
N HIS A 41 -26.76 -13.13 -4.76
CA HIS A 41 -25.50 -12.41 -4.62
C HIS A 41 -24.77 -12.29 -5.94
N ALA A 42 -24.54 -13.41 -6.63
CA ALA A 42 -23.90 -13.43 -7.93
C ALA A 42 -24.76 -14.19 -8.93
N TRP A 43 -24.68 -13.76 -10.18
CA TRP A 43 -25.26 -14.44 -11.34
C TRP A 43 -24.10 -14.85 -12.25
N ILE A 44 -24.05 -16.12 -12.64
CA ILE A 44 -23.06 -16.66 -13.56
C ILE A 44 -23.80 -17.21 -14.77
N GLY A 45 -23.35 -16.86 -15.96
CA GLY A 45 -23.97 -17.34 -17.19
C GLY A 45 -23.15 -16.98 -18.41
N PHE A 46 -23.76 -17.15 -19.57
CA PHE A 46 -23.15 -16.80 -20.85
C PHE A 46 -23.75 -15.51 -21.41
N ARG A 47 -22.88 -14.60 -21.87
CA ARG A 47 -23.24 -13.45 -22.71
C ARG A 47 -22.39 -13.48 -23.97
N GLU A 48 -23.03 -13.45 -25.13
CA GLU A 48 -22.35 -13.50 -26.44
C GLU A 48 -21.37 -14.69 -26.57
N GLY A 49 -21.73 -15.84 -25.98
CA GLY A 49 -20.90 -17.05 -25.99
C GLY A 49 -19.69 -17.02 -25.05
N ARG A 50 -19.56 -16.01 -24.19
CA ARG A 50 -18.51 -15.91 -23.16
C ARG A 50 -19.11 -16.08 -21.78
N ALA A 51 -18.44 -16.84 -20.93
CA ALA A 51 -18.81 -16.95 -19.53
C ALA A 51 -18.56 -15.61 -18.83
N VAL A 52 -19.54 -15.15 -18.06
CA VAL A 52 -19.46 -13.91 -17.29
C VAL A 52 -20.05 -14.13 -15.90
N VAL A 53 -19.60 -13.31 -14.96
CA VAL A 53 -20.21 -13.15 -13.65
C VAL A 53 -20.76 -11.74 -13.49
N GLU A 54 -21.89 -11.61 -12.81
CA GLU A 54 -22.49 -10.33 -12.47
C GLU A 54 -22.78 -10.26 -10.97
N ASN A 55 -22.40 -9.15 -10.34
CA ASN A 55 -22.77 -8.89 -8.96
C ASN A 55 -24.21 -8.36 -8.89
N GLN A 56 -25.12 -9.12 -8.27
CA GLN A 56 -26.52 -8.76 -8.08
C GLN A 56 -26.81 -8.26 -6.66
N SER A 57 -25.76 -7.93 -5.90
CA SER A 57 -25.80 -7.64 -4.48
C SER A 57 -25.15 -6.32 -4.15
N SER A 58 -25.55 -5.74 -3.02
CA SER A 58 -24.91 -4.55 -2.43
C SER A 58 -23.62 -4.88 -1.68
N GLN A 59 -23.38 -6.16 -1.36
CA GLN A 59 -22.12 -6.66 -0.83
C GLN A 59 -21.14 -6.93 -1.98
N ALA A 60 -19.85 -6.80 -1.69
CA ALA A 60 -18.80 -7.00 -2.67
C ALA A 60 -18.72 -8.46 -3.14
N LEU A 61 -18.60 -8.62 -4.46
CA LEU A 61 -18.14 -9.83 -5.13
C LEU A 61 -16.74 -9.53 -5.65
N LEU A 62 -15.76 -10.37 -5.29
CA LEU A 62 -14.39 -10.21 -5.78
C LEU A 62 -14.08 -11.32 -6.80
N LEU A 63 -13.43 -10.97 -7.90
CA LEU A 63 -12.86 -11.88 -8.89
C LEU A 63 -11.33 -11.76 -8.82
N ASN A 64 -10.66 -12.84 -8.44
CA ASN A 64 -9.20 -12.89 -8.27
C ASN A 64 -8.64 -11.79 -7.34
N GLY A 65 -9.43 -11.36 -6.35
CA GLY A 65 -9.07 -10.31 -5.40
C GLY A 65 -9.58 -8.91 -5.74
N GLU A 66 -10.03 -8.69 -6.98
CA GLU A 66 -10.52 -7.39 -7.47
C GLU A 66 -12.05 -7.32 -7.45
N PRO A 67 -12.67 -6.19 -7.06
CA PRO A 67 -14.12 -6.06 -7.03
C PRO A 67 -14.75 -6.10 -8.43
N VAL A 68 -15.84 -6.85 -8.56
CA VAL A 68 -16.63 -6.91 -9.79
C VAL A 68 -17.65 -5.78 -9.80
N GLU A 69 -17.43 -4.81 -10.69
CA GLU A 69 -18.38 -3.72 -10.97
C GLU A 69 -19.29 -4.12 -12.15
N GLY A 70 -20.56 -4.44 -11.87
CA GLY A 70 -21.50 -4.88 -12.90
C GLY A 70 -21.19 -6.30 -13.37
N THR A 71 -20.77 -6.45 -14.62
CA THR A 71 -20.51 -7.75 -15.28
C THR A 71 -19.04 -7.88 -15.66
N ALA A 72 -18.40 -9.00 -15.29
CA ALA A 72 -17.01 -9.31 -15.63
C ALA A 72 -16.90 -10.65 -16.36
N PRO A 73 -15.99 -10.79 -17.35
CA PRO A 73 -15.69 -12.08 -17.97
C PRO A 73 -15.00 -13.00 -16.96
N ILE A 74 -15.27 -14.30 -17.08
CA ILE A 74 -14.66 -15.33 -16.23
C ILE A 74 -14.16 -16.49 -17.08
N GLN A 75 -13.18 -17.23 -16.55
CA GLN A 75 -12.58 -18.39 -17.18
C GLN A 75 -12.19 -19.46 -16.15
N VAL A 76 -11.85 -20.65 -16.65
CA VAL A 76 -11.25 -21.71 -15.84
C VAL A 76 -9.97 -21.20 -15.17
N GLY A 77 -9.83 -21.45 -13.88
CA GLY A 77 -8.75 -21.00 -13.01
C GLY A 77 -9.10 -19.78 -12.16
N ASP A 78 -10.20 -19.07 -12.46
CA ASP A 78 -10.61 -17.90 -11.70
C ASP A 78 -11.20 -18.27 -10.33
N GLU A 79 -10.99 -17.36 -9.37
CA GLU A 79 -11.51 -17.43 -8.01
C GLU A 79 -12.50 -16.29 -7.76
N LEU A 80 -13.73 -16.65 -7.39
CA LEU A 80 -14.77 -15.73 -6.94
C LEU A 80 -14.88 -15.77 -5.42
N LYS A 81 -14.90 -14.61 -4.78
CA LYS A 81 -15.10 -14.48 -3.33
C LYS A 81 -16.36 -13.69 -3.02
N LEU A 82 -17.22 -14.29 -2.21
CA LEU A 82 -18.46 -13.70 -1.71
C LEU A 82 -18.68 -14.09 -0.26
N GLY A 83 -18.68 -13.10 0.64
CA GLY A 83 -18.68 -13.35 2.08
C GLY A 83 -17.48 -14.21 2.50
N PRO A 84 -17.68 -15.30 3.27
CA PRO A 84 -16.62 -16.22 3.66
C PRO A 84 -16.30 -17.27 2.59
N TYR A 85 -17.09 -17.37 1.52
CA TYR A 85 -16.98 -18.43 0.54
C TYR A 85 -16.00 -18.07 -0.57
N ILE A 86 -15.23 -19.08 -0.98
CA ILE A 86 -14.35 -19.06 -2.13
C ILE A 86 -14.91 -20.07 -3.12
N VAL A 87 -15.28 -19.57 -4.31
CA VAL A 87 -15.84 -20.35 -5.41
C VAL A 87 -14.80 -20.38 -6.53
N ARG A 88 -14.38 -21.56 -6.96
CA ARG A 88 -13.37 -21.74 -8.00
C ARG A 88 -14.01 -22.23 -9.29
N LEU A 89 -13.58 -21.65 -10.40
CA LEU A 89 -13.96 -22.10 -11.74
C LEU A 89 -12.93 -23.10 -12.24
N ALA A 90 -13.34 -24.31 -12.55
CA ALA A 90 -12.44 -25.38 -13.02
C ALA A 90 -12.95 -26.04 -14.31
N ASP A 91 -12.11 -26.83 -14.96
CA ASP A 91 -12.45 -27.67 -16.11
C ASP A 91 -13.03 -29.04 -15.70
N GLY A 92 -13.24 -29.26 -14.40
CA GLY A 92 -13.86 -30.46 -13.86
C GLY A 92 -14.48 -30.24 -12.46
N PRO A 93 -15.34 -31.17 -12.00
CA PRO A 93 -15.81 -31.16 -10.63
C PRO A 93 -14.66 -31.48 -9.68
N ASP A 94 -14.62 -30.79 -8.54
CA ASP A 94 -13.69 -31.11 -7.47
C ASP A 94 -14.08 -32.48 -6.87
N GLN A 95 -13.12 -33.40 -6.77
CA GLN A 95 -13.37 -34.79 -6.34
C GLN A 95 -13.60 -34.90 -4.82
N PHE A 96 -13.47 -33.79 -4.09
CA PHE A 96 -13.56 -33.71 -2.64
C PHE A 96 -14.96 -33.38 -2.11
N TRP A 97 -15.99 -33.45 -2.96
CA TRP A 97 -17.38 -33.41 -2.51
C TRP A 97 -17.85 -34.82 -2.13
N ASP A 98 -17.86 -35.10 -0.83
CA ASP A 98 -18.49 -36.29 -0.26
C ASP A 98 -19.93 -35.97 0.21
N PRO A 99 -20.97 -36.54 -0.42
CA PRO A 99 -22.36 -36.33 -0.03
C PRO A 99 -22.73 -36.92 1.35
N GLU A 100 -21.91 -37.82 1.92
CA GLU A 100 -22.17 -38.45 3.23
C GLU A 100 -21.38 -37.83 4.40
N GLY A 101 -20.52 -36.84 4.13
CA GLY A 101 -19.87 -36.06 5.18
C GLY A 101 -18.78 -36.79 5.96
N GLU A 102 -18.18 -37.85 5.40
CA GLU A 102 -16.87 -38.32 5.85
C GLU A 102 -15.82 -37.65 4.99
N ALA A 103 -15.49 -36.40 5.37
CA ALA A 103 -14.41 -35.62 4.80
C ALA A 103 -13.12 -36.45 4.76
N THR A 104 -12.92 -37.16 3.67
CA THR A 104 -11.67 -37.84 3.37
C THR A 104 -10.78 -36.76 2.79
N THR A 105 -10.14 -36.00 3.66
CA THR A 105 -8.84 -35.42 3.34
C THR A 105 -8.02 -35.54 4.60
N SER A 106 -6.79 -35.98 4.42
CA SER A 106 -5.73 -36.06 5.42
C SER A 106 -5.40 -34.72 6.11
N LEU A 107 -6.19 -33.66 5.89
CA LEU A 107 -6.26 -32.46 6.70
C LEU A 107 -7.73 -31.99 6.70
N SER A 108 -8.31 -31.91 7.89
CA SER A 108 -9.63 -31.36 8.20
C SER A 108 -9.79 -29.93 7.70
N HIS A 109 -11.05 -29.46 7.59
CA HIS A 109 -11.38 -28.08 7.22
C HIS A 109 -10.66 -27.03 8.11
N GLU A 110 -10.46 -27.35 9.39
CA GLU A 110 -9.69 -26.51 10.32
C GLU A 110 -8.22 -26.39 9.92
N GLU A 111 -7.62 -27.50 9.46
CA GLU A 111 -6.23 -27.54 9.01
C GLU A 111 -6.04 -26.82 7.67
N LEU A 112 -7.02 -26.89 6.77
CA LEU A 112 -6.98 -26.15 5.50
C LEU A 112 -7.12 -24.64 5.73
N LEU A 113 -8.03 -24.23 6.62
CA LEU A 113 -8.17 -22.84 7.05
C LEU A 113 -6.91 -22.35 7.76
N ALA A 114 -6.32 -23.18 8.61
CA ALA A 114 -5.07 -22.87 9.30
C ALA A 114 -3.91 -22.68 8.31
N GLU A 115 -3.80 -23.52 7.28
CA GLU A 115 -2.73 -23.41 6.28
C GLU A 115 -2.91 -22.17 5.39
N VAL A 116 -4.14 -21.85 4.98
CA VAL A 116 -4.42 -20.61 4.24
C VAL A 116 -4.17 -19.38 5.12
N ALA A 117 -4.57 -19.40 6.39
CA ALA A 117 -4.32 -18.31 7.33
C ALA A 117 -2.82 -18.13 7.60
N LYS A 118 -2.08 -19.23 7.75
CA LYS A 118 -0.62 -19.24 7.90
C LYS A 118 0.07 -18.63 6.69
N LYS A 119 -0.30 -19.05 5.47
CA LYS A 119 0.24 -18.47 4.24
C LYS A 119 -0.04 -16.97 4.13
N ARG A 120 -1.25 -16.53 4.49
CA ARG A 120 -1.60 -15.09 4.53
C ARG A 120 -0.78 -14.31 5.56
N LEU A 121 -0.51 -14.91 6.71
CA LEU A 121 0.35 -14.34 7.75
C LEU A 121 1.81 -14.23 7.27
N GLU A 122 2.31 -15.25 6.57
CA GLU A 122 3.65 -15.24 5.98
C GLU A 122 3.78 -14.17 4.89
N ASP A 123 2.79 -14.08 3.99
CA ASP A 123 2.74 -13.05 2.93
C ASP A 123 2.67 -11.64 3.54
N ALA A 124 1.82 -11.44 4.56
CA ALA A 124 1.70 -10.16 5.26
C ALA A 124 2.96 -9.80 6.06
N ALA A 125 3.64 -10.79 6.66
CA ALA A 125 4.90 -10.58 7.35
C ALA A 125 6.03 -10.21 6.38
N ALA A 126 6.06 -10.83 5.20
CA ALA A 126 7.01 -10.50 4.15
C ALA A 126 6.81 -9.06 3.64
N GLU A 127 5.55 -8.66 3.42
CA GLU A 127 5.24 -7.29 2.98
C GLU A 127 5.57 -6.25 4.06
N ARG A 128 5.25 -6.55 5.33
CA ARG A 128 5.62 -5.70 6.46
C ARG A 128 7.14 -5.53 6.57
N ALA A 129 7.92 -6.60 6.39
CA ALA A 129 9.38 -6.53 6.44
C ALA A 129 9.96 -5.65 5.32
N ARG A 130 9.37 -5.70 4.11
CA ARG A 130 9.75 -4.80 3.00
C ARG A 130 9.49 -3.34 3.36
N LEU A 131 8.29 -3.02 3.85
CA LEU A 131 7.94 -1.65 4.26
C LEU A 131 8.82 -1.15 5.40
N GLU A 132 9.14 -1.99 6.39
CA GLU A 132 10.06 -1.64 7.47
C GLU A 132 11.47 -1.33 6.96
N GLN A 133 11.94 -2.06 5.95
CA GLN A 133 13.22 -1.78 5.31
C GLN A 133 13.18 -0.44 4.55
N GLU A 134 12.13 -0.19 3.78
CA GLU A 134 11.94 1.07 3.04
C GLU A 134 11.86 2.28 3.98
N ILE A 135 11.11 2.18 5.08
CA ILE A 135 11.05 3.21 6.13
C ILE A 135 12.42 3.44 6.76
N LYS A 136 13.18 2.37 7.03
CA LYS A 136 14.53 2.47 7.61
C LYS A 136 15.50 3.15 6.66
N GLU A 137 15.43 2.85 5.37
CA GLU A 137 16.24 3.47 4.32
C GLU A 137 15.87 4.94 4.16
N GLY A 138 14.58 5.27 4.06
CA GLY A 138 14.09 6.65 4.02
C GLY A 138 14.46 7.46 5.26
N ARG A 139 14.40 6.85 6.46
CA ARG A 139 14.86 7.51 7.70
C ARG A 139 16.37 7.79 7.66
N ARG A 140 17.18 6.85 7.15
CA ARG A 140 18.63 7.04 7.00
C ARG A 140 18.98 8.12 6.00
N GLU A 141 18.20 8.22 4.91
CA GLU A 141 18.34 9.29 3.91
C GLU A 141 17.98 10.66 4.49
N LEU A 142 16.84 10.76 5.18
CA LEU A 142 16.44 11.96 5.92
C LEU A 142 17.47 12.37 6.98
N GLU A 143 17.99 11.41 7.76
CA GLU A 143 19.06 11.67 8.73
C GLU A 143 20.32 12.20 8.03
N SER A 144 20.68 11.66 6.85
CA SER A 144 21.79 12.16 6.06
C SER A 144 21.56 13.57 5.53
N GLU A 145 20.35 13.90 5.08
CA GLU A 145 19.96 15.23 4.63
C GLU A 145 19.93 16.25 5.77
N VAL A 146 19.36 15.88 6.91
CA VAL A 146 19.35 16.69 8.13
C VAL A 146 20.79 16.92 8.60
N TRP A 147 21.65 15.91 8.58
CA TRP A 147 23.06 16.05 8.92
C TRP A 147 23.77 17.01 7.94
N ARG A 148 23.52 16.89 6.62
CA ARG A 148 24.03 17.83 5.60
C ARG A 148 23.54 19.27 5.84
N GLY A 149 22.27 19.46 6.20
CA GLY A 149 21.70 20.77 6.54
C GLY A 149 22.20 21.36 7.87
N LEU A 150 22.56 20.51 8.85
CA LEU A 150 23.21 20.97 10.08
C LEU A 150 24.67 21.39 9.87
N HIS A 151 25.35 20.83 8.86
CA HIS A 151 26.70 21.30 8.48
C HIS A 151 26.67 22.74 7.98
N THR A 152 25.67 23.10 7.16
CA THR A 152 25.52 24.49 6.72
C THR A 152 25.22 25.44 7.89
N HIS A 153 24.45 25.00 8.90
CA HIS A 153 24.27 25.79 10.14
C HIS A 153 25.58 25.95 10.94
N ARG A 154 26.43 24.91 11.04
CA ARG A 154 27.75 25.01 11.70
C ARG A 154 28.71 25.93 10.92
N GLU A 155 28.70 25.85 9.60
CA GLU A 155 29.49 26.71 8.70
C GLU A 155 29.02 28.17 8.80
N LEU A 156 27.71 28.43 8.79
CA LEU A 156 27.12 29.76 9.03
C LEU A 156 27.49 30.31 10.41
N THR A 157 27.47 29.46 11.45
CA THR A 157 27.86 29.87 12.80
C THR A 157 29.35 30.21 12.88
N ALA A 158 30.22 29.44 12.23
CA ALA A 158 31.64 29.72 12.14
C ALA A 158 31.93 31.01 11.33
N ALA A 159 31.27 31.18 10.20
CA ALA A 159 31.38 32.39 9.37
C ALA A 159 30.88 33.65 10.12
N THR A 160 29.82 33.52 10.92
CA THR A 160 29.30 34.61 11.77
C THR A 160 30.33 35.03 12.82
N ARG A 161 30.97 34.06 13.50
CA ARG A 161 32.05 34.36 14.47
C ARG A 161 33.26 35.01 13.81
N GLU A 162 33.65 34.57 12.62
CA GLU A 162 34.78 35.17 11.90
C GLU A 162 34.44 36.61 11.45
N LEU A 163 33.21 36.87 11.03
CA LEU A 163 32.72 38.22 10.74
C LEU A 163 32.76 39.13 11.97
N GLU A 164 32.34 38.65 13.14
CA GLU A 164 32.45 39.43 14.39
C GLU A 164 33.90 39.74 14.75
N ARG A 165 34.79 38.75 14.65
CA ARG A 165 36.23 38.93 14.88
C ARG A 165 36.84 39.97 13.92
N LEU A 166 36.45 39.93 12.65
CA LEU A 166 36.93 40.90 11.65
C LEU A 166 36.37 42.30 11.90
N LYS A 167 35.12 42.43 12.34
CA LYS A 167 34.53 43.71 12.76
C LYS A 167 35.27 44.30 13.96
N GLU A 168 35.58 43.49 14.97
CA GLU A 168 36.37 43.92 16.12
C GLU A 168 37.77 44.36 15.70
N LYS A 169 38.42 43.61 14.81
CA LYS A 169 39.75 43.98 14.27
C LYS A 169 39.68 45.28 13.48
N LEU A 170 38.64 45.49 12.68
CA LEU A 170 38.42 46.73 11.94
C LEU A 170 38.17 47.92 12.88
N ALA A 171 37.38 47.73 13.94
CA ALA A 171 37.14 48.75 14.95
C ALA A 171 38.45 49.19 15.62
N ARG A 172 39.28 48.24 16.04
CA ARG A 172 40.62 48.53 16.60
C ARG A 172 41.52 49.27 15.61
N LEU A 173 41.58 48.84 14.36
CA LEU A 173 42.36 49.52 13.33
C LEU A 173 41.83 50.94 13.03
N SER A 174 40.52 51.16 13.15
CA SER A 174 39.93 52.49 13.00
C SER A 174 40.27 53.40 14.18
N GLU A 175 40.28 52.88 15.41
CA GLU A 175 40.71 53.62 16.60
C GLU A 175 42.21 53.95 16.53
N GLU A 176 43.05 52.99 16.14
CA GLU A 176 44.50 53.18 15.92
C GLU A 176 44.79 54.20 14.79
N ALA A 177 43.95 54.28 13.76
CA ALA A 177 44.07 55.25 12.68
C ALA A 177 43.62 56.67 13.07
N VAL A 178 42.70 56.80 14.03
CA VAL A 178 42.25 58.09 14.58
C VAL A 178 43.29 58.68 15.53
N ASP A 179 44.01 57.84 16.27
CA ASP A 179 45.08 58.25 17.19
C ASP A 179 46.45 58.40 16.52
N ALA A 180 46.53 58.12 15.21
CA ALA A 180 47.75 58.32 14.43
C ALA A 180 48.03 59.84 14.30
N PRO A 181 49.23 60.32 14.70
CA PRO A 181 49.54 61.74 14.67
C PRO A 181 49.46 62.27 13.23
N THR A 182 48.54 63.21 13.00
CA THR A 182 48.31 63.79 11.67
C THR A 182 49.51 64.67 11.27
N VAL A 183 50.39 64.16 10.40
CA VAL A 183 51.45 64.96 9.79
C VAL A 183 50.84 65.86 8.71
N ARG A 184 50.51 67.12 9.03
CA ARG A 184 50.41 68.26 8.07
C ARG A 184 50.65 69.58 8.81
N HIS A 185 51.82 70.21 8.68
CA HIS A 185 52.29 71.07 7.57
C HIS A 185 52.08 72.56 7.85
N ALA A 186 53.18 73.27 7.61
CA ALA A 186 53.49 74.65 7.92
C ALA A 186 52.65 75.74 7.18
N LYS A 187 52.91 76.98 7.66
CA LYS A 187 52.83 78.34 7.04
C LYS A 187 51.59 79.22 7.38
N PRO A 188 51.66 80.56 7.27
CA PRO A 188 52.81 81.51 7.13
C PRO A 188 52.71 82.78 8.04
N LEU A 189 53.69 83.69 7.86
CA LEU A 189 53.91 85.02 8.49
C LEU A 189 52.71 86.01 8.46
N GLY A 190 52.55 86.84 9.52
CA GLY A 190 51.63 88.01 9.48
C GLY A 190 51.60 88.95 10.71
N ARG A 191 52.45 90.00 10.68
CA ARG A 191 52.40 91.40 11.22
C ARG A 191 51.69 91.83 12.55
N ARG A 192 52.40 92.71 13.28
CA ARG A 192 52.00 93.64 14.39
C ARG A 192 51.07 94.79 13.91
N PRO A 193 50.29 95.52 14.76
CA PRO A 193 50.71 96.57 15.75
C PRO A 193 49.87 96.56 17.07
N LEU A 194 50.04 97.37 18.12
CA LEU A 194 50.64 98.69 18.40
C LEU A 194 51.59 98.62 19.60
#